data_AF-A0A9X0CJ83-F1
#
_entry.id   AF-A0A9X0CJ83-F1
#
_cell.length_a   1.000
_cell.length_b   1.000
_cell.length_c   1.000
_cell.angle_alpha   90.00
_cell.angle_beta   90.00
_cell.angle_gamma   90.00
#
_symmetry.space_group_name_H-M   'P 1'
#
loop_
_entity.id
_entity.type
_entity.pdbx_description
1 polymer ?
#
loop_
_entity_poly.entity_id
_entity_poly.type
_entity_poly.pdbx_seq_one_letter_code
_entity_poly.pdbx_strand_id
1 'polypeptide(L)' 'MAVEAFQKASNMRSNVLGDHKDTAQSYHWLGKAQHNKRDLDGALESLQKASQMREEVLGWNHPSTTEKLEASRACPL' A
#
# COMPACT_ATOMS: atom_id res chain seq x y z
N MET A 1 16.58 5.68 13.77
CA MET A 1 16.76 4.41 13.00
C MET A 1 15.98 4.47 11.69
N ALA A 2 16.34 3.70 10.65
CA ALA A 2 15.68 3.75 9.33
C ALA A 2 14.15 3.50 9.40
N VAL A 3 13.72 2.55 10.23
CA VAL A 3 12.30 2.25 10.48
C VAL A 3 11.54 3.47 11.00
N GLU A 4 12.07 4.19 11.99
CA GLU A 4 11.41 5.37 12.56
C GLU A 4 11.29 6.52 11.55
N ALA A 5 12.32 6.71 10.71
CA ALA A 5 12.31 7.73 9.67
C ALA A 5 11.24 7.43 8.61
N PHE A 6 11.16 6.18 8.14
CA PHE A 6 10.14 5.76 7.19
C PHE A 6 8.74 5.76 7.82
N GLN A 7 8.59 5.38 9.10
CA GLN A 7 7.30 5.45 9.79
C GLN A 7 6.77 6.88 9.86
N LYS A 8 7.62 7.84 10.25
CA LYS A 8 7.24 9.27 10.27
C LYS A 8 6.88 9.77 8.87
N ALA A 9 7.67 9.42 7.86
CA ALA A 9 7.41 9.82 6.48
C ALA A 9 6.08 9.22 5.94
N SER A 10 5.82 7.95 6.21
CA SER A 10 4.57 7.27 5.83
C SER A 10 3.36 7.92 6.49
N ASN A 11 3.43 8.20 7.80
CA ASN A 11 2.33 8.86 8.52
C ASN A 11 2.06 10.27 7.98
N MET A 12 3.12 11.07 7.76
CA MET A 12 2.98 12.42 7.20
C MET A 12 2.36 12.40 5.81
N ARG A 13 2.86 11.54 4.91
CA ARG A 13 2.31 11.42 3.54
C ARG A 13 0.89 10.87 3.54
N SER A 14 0.57 9.93 4.42
CA SER A 14 -0.80 9.45 4.59
C SER A 14 -1.75 10.56 5.00
N ASN A 15 -1.33 11.46 5.90
CA ASN A 15 -2.16 12.58 6.35
C ASN A 15 -2.29 13.69 5.30
N VAL A 16 -1.23 13.97 4.53
CA VAL A 16 -1.21 15.08 3.56
C VAL A 16 -1.78 14.67 2.20
N LEU A 17 -1.47 13.46 1.72
CA LEU A 17 -1.77 12.98 0.38
C LEU A 17 -2.87 11.92 0.34
N GLY A 18 -3.15 11.24 1.47
CA GLY A 18 -4.07 10.10 1.49
C GLY A 18 -3.59 8.95 0.59
N ASP A 19 -4.52 8.39 -0.18
CA ASP A 19 -4.29 7.30 -1.12
C ASP A 19 -3.55 7.80 -2.37
N HIS A 20 -2.23 7.85 -2.23
CA HIS A 20 -1.33 8.36 -3.24
C HIS A 20 -0.14 7.42 -3.46
N LYS A 21 0.39 7.39 -4.68
CA LYS A 21 1.55 6.56 -5.06
C LYS A 21 2.76 6.77 -4.14
N ASP A 22 3.00 8.01 -3.70
CA ASP A 22 4.14 8.36 -2.83
C ASP A 22 3.91 7.89 -1.38
N THR A 23 2.66 7.85 -0.93
CA THR A 23 2.29 7.26 0.36
C THR A 23 2.53 5.75 0.32
N ALA A 24 2.06 5.07 -0.72
CA ALA A 24 2.29 3.63 -0.93
C ALA A 24 3.78 3.29 -1.02
N GLN A 25 4.58 4.12 -1.69
CA GLN A 25 6.03 3.93 -1.77
C GLN A 25 6.71 4.08 -0.40
N SER A 26 6.21 4.97 0.46
CA SER A 26 6.76 5.16 1.82
C SER A 26 6.53 3.95 2.70
N TYR A 27 5.33 3.36 2.66
CA TYR A 27 5.03 2.10 3.36
C TYR A 27 5.87 0.93 2.84
N HIS A 28 6.16 0.88 1.54
CA HIS A 28 7.07 -0.14 0.98
C HIS A 28 8.49 -0.04 1.57
N TRP A 29 9.03 1.18 1.70
CA TRP A 29 10.36 1.38 2.30
C TRP A 29 10.39 1.09 3.80
N LEU A 30 9.30 1.40 4.51
CA LEU A 30 9.12 1.01 5.90
C LEU A 30 9.17 -0.51 6.06
N GLY A 31 8.43 -1.25 5.23
CA GLY A 31 8.43 -2.72 5.27
C GLY A 31 9.81 -3.32 4.97
N LYS A 32 10.54 -2.79 3.99
CA LYS A 32 11.93 -3.20 3.74
C LYS A 32 12.86 -2.92 4.92
N ALA A 33 12.69 -1.78 5.59
CA ALA A 33 13.48 -1.44 6.76
C ALA A 33 13.17 -2.36 7.95
N GLN A 34 11.91 -2.73 8.17
CA GLN A 34 11.49 -3.69 9.20
C GLN A 34 12.02 -5.10 8.91
N HIS A 35 11.94 -5.55 7.66
CA HIS A 35 12.52 -6.83 7.24
C HIS A 35 14.02 -6.90 7.53
N ASN A 36 14.77 -5.83 7.23
CA ASN A 36 16.20 -5.75 7.53
C ASN A 36 16.49 -5.76 9.04
N LYS A 37 15.53 -5.32 9.87
CA LYS A 37 15.59 -5.43 11.34
C LYS A 37 15.06 -6.75 11.88
N ARG A 38 14.69 -7.71 11.02
CA ARG A 38 14.03 -8.99 11.36
C ARG A 38 12.67 -8.85 12.04
N ASP A 39 12.04 -7.69 11.93
CA ASP A 39 10.64 -7.47 12.27
C ASP A 39 9.79 -7.89 11.06
N LEU A 40 9.53 -9.21 10.96
CA LEU A 40 8.86 -9.79 9.80
C LEU A 40 7.36 -9.49 9.80
N ASP A 41 6.72 -9.49 10.98
CA ASP A 41 5.30 -9.17 11.13
C ASP A 41 5.04 -7.72 10.74
N GLY A 42 5.83 -6.77 11.27
CA GLY A 42 5.72 -5.37 10.90
C GLY A 42 6.04 -5.12 9.43
N ALA A 43 7.01 -5.85 8.87
CA ALA A 43 7.32 -5.77 7.44
C ALA A 43 6.15 -6.22 6.56
N LEU A 44 5.49 -7.33 6.94
CA LEU A 44 4.34 -7.86 6.23
C LEU A 44 3.19 -6.86 6.24
N GLU A 45 2.84 -6.30 7.39
CA GLU A 45 1.78 -5.28 7.51
C GLU A 45 2.07 -4.06 6.63
N SER A 46 3.29 -3.52 6.70
CA SER A 46 3.70 -2.35 5.91
C SER A 46 3.66 -2.63 4.41
N LEU A 47 4.09 -3.82 3.97
CA LEU A 47 4.06 -4.22 2.56
C LEU A 47 2.64 -4.49 2.06
N GLN A 48 1.78 -5.10 2.88
CA GLN A 48 0.36 -5.30 2.55
C GLN A 48 -0.35 -3.95 2.38
N LYS A 49 -0.13 -3.01 3.30
CA LYS A 49 -0.69 -1.66 3.19
C LYS A 49 -0.20 -0.95 1.93
N ALA A 50 1.08 -1.04 1.61
CA ALA A 50 1.62 -0.50 0.37
C ALA A 50 0.99 -1.13 -0.89
N SER A 51 0.67 -2.43 -0.86
CA SER A 51 0.01 -3.13 -1.96
C SER A 51 -1.44 -2.67 -2.14
N GLN A 52 -2.20 -2.64 -1.05
CA GLN A 52 -3.59 -2.18 -1.05
C GLN A 52 -3.71 -0.76 -1.63
N MET A 53 -2.86 0.16 -1.16
CA MET A 53 -2.86 1.53 -1.68
C MET A 53 -2.50 1.60 -3.17
N ARG A 54 -1.62 0.73 -3.67
CA ARG A 54 -1.34 0.67 -5.12
C ARG A 54 -2.53 0.14 -5.90
N GLU A 55 -3.23 -0.86 -5.38
CA GLU A 55 -4.45 -1.39 -6.00
C GLU A 55 -5.54 -0.32 -6.05
N GLU A 56 -5.73 0.44 -4.97
CA GLU A 56 -6.69 1.55 -4.92
C GLU A 56 -6.30 2.69 -5.87
N VAL A 57 -5.04 3.13 -5.86
CA VAL A 57 -4.53 4.17 -6.77
C VAL A 57 -4.62 3.73 -8.24
N LEU A 58 -4.28 2.48 -8.55
CA LEU A 58 -4.40 1.94 -9.92
C LEU A 58 -5.86 1.69 -10.31
N GLY A 59 -6.72 1.32 -9.37
CA GLY A 59 -8.16 1.16 -9.59
C GLY A 59 -8.87 2.49 -9.86
N TRP A 60 -8.44 3.58 -9.22
CA TRP A 60 -8.97 4.94 -9.45
C TRP A 60 -8.41 5.59 -10.73
N ASN A 61 -7.17 5.30 -11.12
CA ASN A 61 -6.54 5.89 -12.31
C ASN A 61 -6.66 5.04 -13.59
N HIS A 62 -7.32 3.88 -13.56
CA HIS A 62 -7.57 3.08 -14.77
C HIS A 62 -9.08 2.87 -14.99
N PRO A 63 -9.70 3.50 -16.02
CA PRO A 63 -11.07 3.19 -16.44
C PRO A 63 -11.25 1.76 -17.02
N SER A 64 -10.29 0.87 -16.80
CA SER A 64 -10.26 -0.52 -17.32
C SER A 64 -10.34 -1.58 -16.22
N THR A 65 -10.29 -1.20 -14.94
CA THR A 65 -10.26 -2.16 -13.82
C THR A 65 -11.64 -2.38 -13.19
N THR A 66 -12.59 -1.47 -13.40
CA THR A 66 -13.97 -1.59 -12.90
C THR A 66 -14.72 -2.76 -13.55
N GLU A 67 -14.40 -3.13 -14.79
CA GLU A 67 -15.10 -4.24 -15.47
C GLU A 67 -14.65 -5.63 -14.98
N LYS A 68 -13.39 -5.77 -14.52
CA LYS A 68 -12.83 -7.09 -14.15
C LYS A 68 -13.30 -7.62 -12.79
N LEU A 69 -13.61 -6.74 -11.83
CA LEU A 69 -14.01 -7.15 -10.48
C LEU A 69 -15.52 -7.39 -10.35
N GLU A 70 -16.36 -6.75 -11.18
CA GLU A 70 -17.78 -7.07 -11.26
C GLU A 70 -18.00 -8.42 -11.96
N ALA A 71 -17.24 -8.71 -13.03
CA ALA A 71 -17.33 -9.98 -13.75
C ALA A 71 -16.95 -11.20 -12.89
N SER A 72 -16.05 -11.06 -11.90
CA SER A 72 -15.68 -12.16 -11.00
C SER A 72 -16.57 -12.29 -9.76
N ARG A 73 -17.40 -11.30 -9.46
CA ARG A 73 -18.36 -11.31 -8.34
C ARG A 73 -19.80 -11.61 -8.78
N ALA A 74 -20.09 -11.58 -10.08
CA ALA A 74 -21.42 -11.76 -10.66
C ALA A 74 -21.60 -13.05 -11.49
N CYS A 75 -21.05 -14.19 -11.04
CA CYS A 75 -21.52 -15.49 -11.50
C CYS A 75 -22.33 -16.20 -10.40
N PRO A 76 -23.65 -15.94 -10.29
CA PRO A 76 -24.60 -16.92 -9.80
C PRO A 76 -25.10 -17.75 -10.98
N LEU A 77 -24.48 -18.89 -11.25
CA LEU A 77 -25.11 -20.07 -11.87
C LEU A 77 -24.52 -21.33 -11.24
#